data_AF-A0A8H2PT38-F1
#
_entry.id   AF-A0A8H2PT38-F1
#
_cell.length_a   1.000
_cell.length_b   1.000
_cell.length_c   1.000
_cell.angle_alpha   90.00
_cell.angle_beta   90.00
_cell.angle_gamma   90.00
#
_symmetry.space_group_name_H-M   'P 1'
#
loop_
_entity.id
_entity.type
_entity.pdbx_description
1 polymer ?
#
loop_
_entity_poly.entity_id
_entity_poly.type
_entity_poly.pdbx_seq_one_letter_code
_entity_poly.pdbx_strand_id
1 'polypeptide(L)' 'MHDFDCPYCSWGMNREDINNQVHEDDHIGEWDVQCNNCNKVFELQAEPSINYWVHSKEPQEST' A
#
# COMPACT_ATOMS: atom_id res chain seq x y z
N MET A 1 14.50 4.52 -6.05
CA MET A 1 13.69 3.57 -5.27
C MET A 1 12.30 3.73 -5.82
N HIS A 2 11.66 2.64 -6.24
CA HIS A 2 10.32 2.67 -6.83
C HIS A 2 9.35 2.13 -5.77
N ASP A 3 8.11 2.60 -5.77
CA ASP A 3 7.10 2.15 -4.80
C ASP A 3 6.61 0.73 -5.12
N PHE A 4 6.53 0.37 -6.40
CA PHE A 4 6.10 -0.96 -6.87
C PHE A 4 6.61 -1.25 -8.28
N ASP A 5 6.68 -2.53 -8.64
CA ASP A 5 7.13 -2.99 -9.95
C ASP A 5 5.97 -3.58 -10.75
N CYS A 6 5.94 -3.32 -12.07
CA CYS A 6 4.94 -3.90 -12.95
C CYS A 6 5.08 -5.43 -13.00
N PRO A 7 3.99 -6.21 -12.78
CA PRO A 7 4.06 -7.67 -12.76
C PRO A 7 4.35 -8.28 -14.14
N TYR A 8 4.15 -7.54 -15.22
CA TYR A 8 4.32 -8.03 -16.59
C TYR A 8 5.70 -7.75 -17.21
N CYS A 9 6.38 -6.70 -16.74
CA CYS A 9 7.64 -6.26 -17.35
C CYS A 9 8.71 -5.83 -16.33
N SER A 10 8.42 -5.93 -15.03
CA SER A 10 9.33 -5.59 -13.93
C SER A 10 9.83 -4.14 -13.98
N TRP A 11 9.06 -3.26 -14.63
CA TRP A 11 9.35 -1.84 -14.66
C TRP A 11 8.91 -1.21 -13.34
N GLY A 12 9.84 -0.57 -12.63
CA GLY A 12 9.58 0.13 -11.38
C GLY A 12 8.83 1.44 -11.61
N MET A 13 7.80 1.70 -10.81
CA MET A 13 6.96 2.89 -10.86
C MET A 13 6.78 3.47 -9.46
N ASN A 14 6.57 4.79 -9.39
CA ASN A 14 6.20 5.47 -8.15
C ASN A 14 4.70 5.74 -8.13
N ARG A 15 4.14 5.94 -6.95
CA ARG A 15 2.73 6.31 -6.77
C ARG A 15 2.39 7.61 -7.51
N GLU A 16 3.34 8.53 -7.61
CA GLU A 16 3.21 9.79 -8.36
C GLU A 16 3.06 9.58 -9.88
N ASP A 17 3.54 8.45 -10.42
CA ASP A 17 3.50 8.15 -11.86
C ASP A 17 2.12 7.64 -12.33
N ILE A 18 1.26 7.18 -11.42
CA ILE A 18 0.05 6.38 -11.73
C ILE A 18 -1.28 7.02 -11.33
N ASN A 19 -1.28 8.33 -11.04
CA ASN A 19 -2.43 9.20 -10.66
C ASN A 19 -2.55 9.45 -9.14
N ASN A 20 -2.96 10.67 -8.76
CA ASN A 20 -3.11 11.12 -7.38
C ASN A 20 -4.14 10.34 -6.55
N GLN A 21 -4.89 9.41 -7.17
CA GLN A 21 -5.95 8.63 -6.52
C GLN A 21 -5.43 7.52 -5.59
N VAL A 22 -4.19 7.07 -5.77
CA VAL A 22 -3.53 6.09 -4.89
C VAL A 22 -2.83 6.73 -3.67
N HIS A 23 -2.91 8.07 -3.52
CA HIS A 23 -2.15 8.80 -2.51
C HIS A 23 -2.85 8.95 -1.15
N GLU A 24 -4.12 8.54 -0.99
CA GLU A 24 -4.79 8.61 0.31
C GLU A 24 -4.26 7.51 1.24
N ASP A 25 -3.22 7.87 2.00
CA ASP A 25 -2.36 7.09 2.91
C ASP A 25 -3.10 6.23 3.96
N ASP A 26 -4.43 6.33 4.03
CA ASP A 26 -5.28 5.67 5.04
C ASP A 26 -6.29 4.68 4.41
N HIS A 27 -6.35 4.56 3.08
CA HIS A 27 -7.39 3.76 2.43
C HIS A 27 -6.91 2.34 2.06
N ILE A 28 -7.60 1.34 2.62
CA ILE A 28 -7.63 -0.01 2.06
C ILE A 28 -8.37 0.08 0.72
N GLY A 29 -7.74 -0.37 -0.35
CA GLY A 29 -8.30 -0.22 -1.69
C GLY A 29 -7.60 -1.05 -2.75
N GLU A 30 -8.31 -1.20 -3.87
CA GLU A 30 -7.87 -1.82 -5.11
C GLU A 30 -7.99 -0.76 -6.22
N TRP A 31 -6.92 -0.55 -6.98
CA TRP A 31 -6.88 0.45 -8.06
C TRP A 31 -6.38 -0.18 -9.36
N ASP A 32 -7.09 0.07 -10.46
CA ASP A 32 -6.60 -0.25 -11.79
C ASP A 32 -5.50 0.74 -12.21
N VAL A 33 -4.29 0.22 -12.41
CA VAL A 33 -3.10 0.98 -12.76
C VAL A 33 -2.59 0.54 -14.12
N GLN A 34 -2.35 1.51 -15.03
CA GLN A 34 -1.71 1.23 -16.31
C GLN A 34 -0.19 1.42 -16.22
N CYS A 35 0.56 0.40 -16.65
CA CYS A 35 2.03 0.51 -16.72
C CYS A 35 2.47 1.44 -17.85
N ASN A 36 3.32 2.43 -17.55
CA ASN A 36 3.85 3.38 -18.53
C ASN A 36 4.80 2.73 -19.57
N ASN A 37 5.41 1.58 -19.27
CA ASN A 37 6.33 0.89 -20.17
C ASN A 37 5.63 -0.10 -21.11
N CYS A 38 4.80 -0.98 -20.56
CA CYS A 38 4.16 -2.05 -21.35
C CYS A 38 2.67 -1.81 -21.66
N ASN A 39 2.10 -0.70 -21.15
CA ASN A 39 0.69 -0.31 -21.33
C ASN A 39 -0.34 -1.34 -20.89
N LYS A 40 0.06 -2.32 -20.07
CA LYS A 40 -0.87 -3.28 -19.45
C LYS A 40 -1.47 -2.66 -18.20
N VAL A 41 -2.77 -2.87 -18.03
CA VAL A 41 -3.51 -2.54 -16.81
C VAL A 41 -3.38 -3.70 -15.82
N PHE A 42 -3.14 -3.39 -14.56
CA PHE A 42 -3.11 -4.35 -13.45
C PHE A 42 -3.72 -3.72 -12.20
N GLU A 43 -4.18 -4.56 -11.30
CA GLU A 43 -4.72 -4.13 -10.00
C GLU A 43 -3.57 -3.90 -9.01
N LEU A 44 -3.54 -2.71 -8.42
CA LEU A 44 -2.70 -2.37 -7.29
C LEU A 44 -3.56 -2.46 -6.03
N GLN A 45 -3.16 -3.29 -5.07
CA GLN A 45 -3.82 -3.38 -3.78
C GLN A 45 -2.96 -2.68 -2.72
N ALA A 46 -3.55 -1.77 -1.94
CA ALA A 46 -2.90 -1.26 -0.74
C ALA A 46 -3.48 -1.96 0.48
N GLU A 47 -2.59 -2.51 1.29
CA GLU A 47 -2.94 -3.00 2.62
C GLU A 47 -2.88 -1.85 3.62
N PRO A 48 -3.73 -1.83 4.66
CA PRO A 48 -3.57 -0.86 5.73
C PRO A 48 -2.18 -1.08 6.34
N SER A 49 -1.48 0.01 6.65
CA SER A 49 -0.25 -0.06 7.44
C SER A 49 -0.62 -0.44 8.89
N ILE A 50 -0.92 -1.72 9.13
CA ILE A 50 -1.27 -2.24 10.44
C ILE A 50 -0.02 -2.35 11.31
N ASN A 51 0.37 -1.23 11.92
CA ASN A 51 1.27 -1.26 13.05
C ASN A 51 0.45 -1.52 14.32
N TYR A 52 0.20 -2.79 14.64
CA TYR A 52 -0.40 -3.17 15.92
C TYR A 52 0.65 -3.13 17.03
N TRP A 53 0.42 -2.30 18.05
CA TRP A 53 1.15 -2.33 19.32
C TRP A 53 0.21 -2.82 20.44
N VAL A 54 0.71 -3.69 21.31
CA VAL A 54 0.02 -4.13 22.54
C VAL A 54 1.03 -4.25 23.68
N HIS A 55 0.76 -3.56 24.82
CA HIS A 55 0.98 -3.91 26.26
C HIS A 55 1.38 -2.68 27.11
N SER A 56 1.11 -2.59 28.44
CA SER A 56 0.76 -3.59 29.46
C SER A 56 -0.41 -3.15 30.36
N LYS A 57 -1.19 -4.10 30.91
CA LYS A 57 -2.05 -3.84 32.09
C LYS A 57 -1.23 -4.05 33.36
N GLU A 58 -1.25 -3.07 34.26
CA GLU A 58 -0.68 -3.21 35.60
C GLU A 58 -1.51 -4.23 36.44
N PRO A 59 -0.90 -4.90 37.43
CA PRO A 59 -1.50 -6.01 38.15
C PRO A 59 -2.78 -5.62 38.89
N GLN A 60 -3.70 -6.56 39.03
CA GLN A 60 -4.88 -6.40 39.90
C GLN A 60 -4.42 -6.24 41.36
N GLU A 61 -4.50 -5.02 41.89
CA GLU A 61 -4.48 -4.78 43.32
C GLU A 61 -5.77 -5.37 43.90
N SER A 62 -5.67 -6.53 44.54
CA SER A 62 -6.71 -7.02 45.44
C SER A 62 -6.65 -6.20 46.73
N THR A 63 -7.68 -5.42 47.01
CA THR A 63 -8.00 -4.93 48.37
C THR A 63 -9.41 -5.35 48.72
#